data_AF-A0A151WXT1-F1
#
_entry.id   AF-A0A151WXT1-F1
#
_cell.length_a   1.000
_cell.length_b   1.000
_cell.length_c   1.000
_cell.angle_alpha   90.00
_cell.angle_beta   90.00
_cell.angle_gamma   90.00
#
_symmetry.space_group_name_H-M   'P 1'
#
loop_
_entity.id
_entity.type
_entity.pdbx_description
1 polymer ?
#
loop_
_entity_poly.entity_id
_entity_poly.type
_entity_poly.pdbx_seq_one_letter_code
_entity_poly.pdbx_strand_id
1 'polypeptide(L)' 'YEYTDFLNIEFDSFIVPSDQLELGGFRLLDVDNRCVLPFKYPIRVLTTSMDVIHA' A
#
# COMPACT_ATOMS: atom_id res chain seq x y z
N TYR A 1 -0.47 -0.87 5.90
CA TYR A 1 -0.56 -2.30 5.59
C TYR A 1 0.19 -3.07 6.67
N GLU A 2 -0.37 -4.19 7.11
CA GLU A 2 0.19 -4.99 8.20
C GLU A 2 0.35 -6.46 7.75
N TYR A 3 1.55 -7.00 7.93
CA TYR A 3 1.89 -8.41 7.73
C TYR A 3 2.34 -9.01 9.07
N THR A 4 1.36 -9.36 9.90
CA THR A 4 1.56 -9.89 11.25
C THR A 4 1.96 -11.37 11.29
N ASP A 5 1.61 -12.15 10.26
CA ASP A 5 1.78 -13.62 10.27
C ASP A 5 3.25 -14.10 10.27
N PHE A 6 4.20 -13.30 9.77
CA PHE A 6 5.59 -13.75 9.57
C PHE A 6 6.63 -12.91 10.32
N LEU A 7 6.55 -11.59 10.22
CA LEU A 7 7.63 -10.68 10.60
C LEU A 7 7.13 -9.43 11.34
N ASN A 8 5.83 -9.34 11.68
CA ASN A 8 5.20 -8.15 12.25
C ASN A 8 5.60 -6.87 11.50
N ILE A 9 5.54 -6.92 10.16
CA ILE A 9 5.88 -5.78 9.32
C ILE A 9 4.66 -4.88 9.23
N GLU A 10 4.84 -3.61 9.51
CA GLU A 10 3.84 -2.56 9.37
C GLU A 10 4.44 -1.38 8.62
N PHE A 11 3.67 -0.83 7.67
CA PHE A 11 4.07 0.37 6.94
C PHE A 11 2.86 1.13 6.42
N ASP A 12 3.02 2.46 6.32
CA ASP A 12 2.06 3.34 5.68
C ASP A 12 2.38 3.53 4.19
N SER A 13 1.35 3.84 3.41
CA SER A 13 1.45 4.06 1.97
C SER A 13 0.76 5.37 1.63
N PHE A 14 1.53 6.33 1.11
CA PHE A 14 1.07 7.67 0.76
C PHE A 14 1.32 7.95 -0.73
N ILE A 15 0.47 8.81 -1.31
CA ILE A 15 0.61 9.25 -2.70
C ILE A 15 1.88 10.07 -2.85
N VAL A 16 2.69 9.76 -3.87
CA VAL A 16 3.89 10.53 -4.19
C VAL A 16 3.48 11.92 -4.70
N PRO A 17 3.97 13.02 -4.08
CA PRO A 17 3.67 14.37 -4.55
C PRO A 17 4.14 14.58 -5.99
N SER A 18 3.39 15.40 -6.73
CA SER A 18 3.65 15.63 -8.16
C SER A 18 5.08 16.14 -8.45
N ASP A 19 5.65 16.88 -7.51
CA ASP A 19 6.98 17.48 -7.63
C ASP A 19 8.12 16.47 -7.42
N GLN A 20 7.81 15.30 -6.86
CA GLN A 20 8.76 14.22 -6.57
C GLN A 20 8.54 13.00 -7.47
N LEU A 21 7.60 13.07 -8.42
CA LEU A 21 7.34 11.99 -9.37
C LEU A 21 8.52 11.82 -10.32
N GLU A 22 8.97 10.57 -10.45
CA GLU A 22 9.96 10.19 -11.45
C GLU A 22 9.39 10.31 -12.88
N LEU A 23 10.28 10.47 -13.86
CA LEU A 23 9.91 10.50 -15.28
C LEU A 23 9.22 9.19 -15.67
N GLY A 24 7.92 9.27 -15.99
CA GLY A 24 7.09 8.12 -16.32
C GLY A 24 6.20 7.62 -15.18
N GLY A 25 6.30 8.21 -13.99
CA GLY A 25 5.38 7.94 -12.87
C GLY A 25 3.95 8.40 -13.17
N PHE A 26 2.98 7.67 -12.62
CA PHE A 26 1.57 7.98 -12.79
C PHE A 26 1.10 8.95 -11.72
N ARG A 27 0.76 10.17 -12.14
CA ARG A 27 0.23 11.20 -11.25
C ARG A 27 -1.05 10.73 -10.57
N LEU A 28 -1.12 10.86 -9.24
CA LEU A 28 -2.22 10.43 -8.36
C LEU A 28 -2.42 8.91 -8.23
N LEU A 29 -1.55 8.09 -8.82
CA LEU A 29 -1.64 6.62 -8.72
C LEU A 29 -0.41 6.01 -8.05
N ASP A 30 0.76 6.62 -8.22
CA ASP A 30 1.96 6.15 -7.55
C ASP A 30 1.96 6.49 -6.06
N VAL A 31 2.45 5.52 -5.30
CA VAL A 31 2.63 5.57 -3.85
C VAL A 31 4.09 5.30 -3.51
N ASP A 32 4.53 5.79 -2.36
CA ASP A 32 5.89 5.60 -1.84
C ASP A 32 6.19 4.13 -1.52
N ASN A 33 5.32 3.48 -0.74
CA ASN A 33 5.46 2.10 -0.30
C ASN A 33 4.37 1.24 -0.94
N ARG A 34 4.76 0.37 -1.88
CA ARG A 34 3.85 -0.52 -2.58
C ARG A 34 3.54 -1.77 -1.74
N CYS A 35 2.29 -2.20 -1.76
CA CYS A 35 1.87 -3.47 -1.16
C CYS A 35 2.41 -4.64 -2.00
N VAL A 36 3.47 -5.30 -1.51
CA VAL A 36 4.10 -6.44 -2.20
C VAL A 36 3.42 -7.75 -1.78
N LEU A 37 2.95 -8.52 -2.76
CA LEU A 37 2.26 -9.80 -2.54
C LEU A 37 2.82 -10.89 -3.46
N PRO A 38 2.88 -12.15 -2.99
CA PRO A 38 3.34 -13.26 -3.81
C PRO A 38 2.31 -13.64 -4.88
N PHE A 39 2.78 -13.94 -6.09
CA PHE A 39 1.91 -14.35 -7.19
C PHE A 39 1.52 -15.84 -7.08
N LYS A 40 0.28 -16.17 -7.48
CA LYS A 40 -0.30 -17.54 -7.50
C LYS A 40 -0.49 -18.21 -6.12
N TYR A 41 -0.61 -17.43 -5.06
CA TYR A 41 -0.99 -17.93 -3.75
C TYR A 41 -2.39 -17.44 -3.36
N PRO A 42 -3.18 -18.23 -2.62
CA PRO A 42 -4.41 -17.74 -2.02
C PRO A 42 -4.07 -16.73 -0.91
N ILE A 43 -4.56 -15.51 -1.04
CA ILE A 43 -4.30 -14.41 -0.10
C ILE A 43 -5.62 -14.01 0.55
N ARG A 44 -5.61 -13.79 1.87
CA ARG A 44 -6.72 -13.20 2.62
C ARG A 44 -6.36 -11.76 2.95
N VAL A 45 -7.21 -10.81 2.58
CA VAL A 45 -7.08 -9.40 2.94
C VAL A 45 -8.17 -9.05 3.94
N LEU A 46 -7.80 -8.43 5.06
CA LEU A 46 -8.71 -7.88 6.05
C LEU A 46 -8.61 -6.37 5.99
N THR A 47 -9.75 -5.68 5.84
CA THR A 47 -9.80 -4.22 5.77
C THR A 47 -10.60 -3.67 6.95
N THR A 48 -10.10 -2.59 7.54
CA THR A 48 -10.77 -1.83 8.59
C THR A 48 -10.34 -0.36 8.46
N SER A 49 -11.06 0.55 9.10
CA SER A 49 -10.67 1.95 9.19
C SER A 49 -10.57 2.38 10.65
N MET A 50 -9.66 3.32 10.93
CA MET A 50 -9.48 3.90 12.26
C MET A 50 -10.40 5.10 12.52
N ASP A 51 -10.77 5.85 11.47
CA ASP A 51 -11.52 7.10 11.60
C ASP A 51 -12.86 7.03 10.84
N VAL A 52 -12.84 7.28 9.53
CA VAL A 52 -14.03 7.31 8.68
C VAL A 52 -14.06 6.17 7.67
N ILE A 53 -15.16 6.01 6.95
CA ILE A 53 -15.31 4.94 5.95
C ILE A 53 -14.39 5.19 4.76
N HIS A 54 -13.62 4.17 4.39
CA HIS A 54 -12.85 4.07 3.16
C HIS A 54 -13.22 2.76 2.43
N ALA A 55 -12.92 2.69 1.13
CA ALA A 55 -13.19 1.53 0.27
C ALA A 55 -12.03 1.30 -0.70
#